data_AF-A0A9J9Q9R7-F1
#
_entry.id   AF-A0A9J9Q9R7-F1
#
_cell.length_a   1.000
_cell.length_b   1.000
_cell.length_c   1.000
_cell.angle_alpha   90.00
_cell.angle_beta   90.00
_cell.angle_gamma   90.00
#
_symmetry.space_group_name_H-M   'P 1'
#
loop_
_entity.id
_entity.type
_entity.pdbx_description
1 polymer ?
#
loop_
_entity_poly.entity_id
_entity_poly.type
_entity_poly.pdbx_seq_one_letter_code
_entity_poly.pdbx_strand_id
1 'polypeptide(L)'
;MSHTPDQTALLSAFGQLLRPLARLALSRGLPYPALDELLQAALVEEARRLHADAPAHGLVSRVSTATGLSRREAGRLLQARAADGAEAGPAPRRWLAGEVFARWMTDPACCHGGQPRRLPRQGAAPSFEALAQSVTRDVHPRTLLDELCRLGLAEWDAADDTVALQRNAFVPCADFTRMLALLADNVGDHLHAAVDNVLGGSGDAHFEQAVYADELSQESVRALRPVIAAQWAELFGRLVPLLERHIADDKAAARPQDQRVRIGFYSYAEPMAQPPIHQPPHGA
;
A
#
# COMPACT_ATOMS: atom_id res chain seq x y z
N MET A 1 21.74 4.66 -20.80
CA MET A 1 20.76 5.19 -21.77
C MET A 1 20.06 6.35 -21.11
N SER A 2 20.01 7.52 -21.74
CA SER A 2 19.31 8.69 -21.22
C SER A 2 17.80 8.55 -21.44
N HIS A 3 17.00 8.78 -20.40
CA HIS A 3 15.55 8.82 -20.50
C HIS A 3 15.08 10.02 -21.34
N THR A 4 13.98 9.86 -22.05
CA THR A 4 13.26 10.99 -22.67
C THR A 4 12.65 11.90 -21.60
N PRO A 5 12.29 13.16 -21.92
CA PRO A 5 11.58 14.04 -20.98
C PRO A 5 10.29 13.42 -20.43
N ASP A 6 9.48 12.79 -21.28
CA ASP A 6 8.23 12.14 -20.87
C ASP A 6 8.48 10.93 -19.96
N GLN A 7 9.49 10.10 -20.27
CA GLN A 7 9.91 9.01 -19.39
C GLN A 7 10.40 9.54 -18.03
N THR A 8 11.09 10.67 -18.01
CA THR A 8 11.57 11.28 -16.76
C THR A 8 10.40 11.82 -15.93
N ALA A 9 9.42 12.47 -16.56
CA ALA A 9 8.20 12.91 -15.90
C ALA A 9 7.40 11.71 -15.35
N LEU A 10 7.28 10.64 -16.12
CA LEU A 10 6.61 9.41 -15.70
C LEU A 10 7.31 8.77 -14.49
N LEU A 11 8.63 8.63 -14.52
CA LEU A 11 9.40 8.11 -13.38
C LEU A 11 9.25 8.98 -12.13
N SER A 12 9.21 10.30 -12.28
CA SER A 12 8.96 11.24 -11.18
C SER A 12 7.57 11.05 -10.59
N ALA A 13 6.53 10.97 -11.43
CA ALA A 13 5.16 10.75 -10.99
C ALA A 13 5.00 9.41 -10.25
N PHE A 14 5.56 8.32 -10.80
CA PHE A 14 5.58 7.03 -10.12
C PHE A 14 6.34 7.09 -8.79
N GLY A 15 7.47 7.79 -8.74
CA GLY A 15 8.21 7.99 -7.48
C GLY A 15 7.38 8.71 -6.40
N GLN A 16 6.59 9.70 -6.80
CA GLN A 16 5.68 10.43 -5.90
C GLN A 16 4.53 9.54 -5.41
N LEU A 17 3.92 8.75 -6.29
CA LEU A 17 2.83 7.83 -5.95
C LEU A 17 3.30 6.64 -5.10
N LEU A 18 4.48 6.10 -5.37
CA LEU A 18 5.03 4.95 -4.66
C LEU A 18 5.49 5.30 -3.24
N ARG A 19 5.89 6.56 -2.97
CA ARG A 19 6.37 6.99 -1.65
C ARG A 19 5.34 6.79 -0.52
N PRO A 20 4.08 7.27 -0.61
CA PRO A 20 3.07 7.00 0.42
C PRO A 20 2.69 5.52 0.52
N LEU A 21 2.69 4.78 -0.60
CA LEU A 21 2.44 3.33 -0.59
C LEU A 21 3.55 2.56 0.13
N ALA A 22 4.81 2.90 -0.14
CA ALA A 22 5.97 2.33 0.55
C ALA A 22 5.95 2.67 2.04
N ARG A 23 5.60 3.92 2.40
CA ARG A 23 5.41 4.32 3.81
C ARG A 23 4.36 3.46 4.49
N LEU A 24 3.19 3.29 3.87
CA LEU A 24 2.12 2.44 4.42
C LEU A 24 2.60 1.01 4.60
N ALA A 25 3.15 0.41 3.55
CA ALA A 25 3.66 -0.96 3.56
C ALA A 25 4.67 -1.19 4.68
N LEU A 26 5.71 -0.37 4.76
CA LEU A 26 6.74 -0.49 5.79
C LEU A 26 6.16 -0.25 7.19
N SER A 27 5.26 0.72 7.35
CA SER A 27 4.58 0.97 8.63
C SER A 27 3.75 -0.21 9.13
N ARG A 28 3.34 -1.12 8.22
CA ARG A 28 2.53 -2.32 8.51
C ARG A 28 3.28 -3.63 8.34
N GLY A 29 4.60 -3.58 8.18
CA GLY A 29 5.43 -4.78 8.06
C GLY A 29 5.22 -5.56 6.77
N LEU A 30 4.67 -4.94 5.73
CA LEU A 30 4.58 -5.54 4.40
C LEU A 30 5.98 -5.48 3.76
N PRO A 31 6.64 -6.63 3.57
CA PRO A 31 8.03 -6.66 3.13
C PRO A 31 8.11 -6.45 1.62
N TYR A 32 9.24 -5.89 1.13
CA TYR A 32 9.46 -5.62 -0.31
C TYR A 32 9.05 -6.78 -1.24
N PRO A 33 9.38 -8.06 -0.97
CA PRO A 33 8.95 -9.17 -1.81
C PRO A 33 7.45 -9.27 -2.04
N ALA A 34 6.63 -8.93 -1.04
CA ALA A 34 5.18 -8.95 -1.20
C ALA A 34 4.71 -7.80 -2.11
N LEU A 35 5.33 -6.62 -2.00
CA LEU A 35 5.04 -5.51 -2.93
C LEU A 35 5.51 -5.79 -4.35
N ASP A 36 6.71 -6.37 -4.50
CA ASP A 36 7.28 -6.74 -5.79
C ASP A 36 6.36 -7.75 -6.50
N GLU A 37 5.87 -8.75 -5.79
CA GLU A 37 4.91 -9.72 -6.34
C GLU A 37 3.61 -9.07 -6.82
N LEU A 38 3.03 -8.16 -6.02
CA LEU A 38 1.82 -7.42 -6.40
C LEU A 38 2.05 -6.56 -7.65
N LEU A 39 3.19 -5.88 -7.73
CA LEU A 39 3.54 -5.04 -8.87
C LEU A 39 3.77 -5.90 -10.14
N GLN A 40 4.48 -7.01 -10.01
CA GLN A 40 4.71 -7.93 -11.13
C GLN A 40 3.40 -8.54 -11.64
N ALA A 41 2.50 -8.94 -10.74
CA ALA A 41 1.18 -9.44 -11.10
C ALA A 41 0.36 -8.38 -11.85
N ALA A 42 0.33 -7.14 -11.35
CA ALA A 42 -0.38 -6.04 -12.01
C ALA A 42 0.19 -5.74 -13.41
N LEU A 43 1.52 -5.71 -13.57
CA LEU A 43 2.17 -5.53 -14.88
C LEU A 43 1.82 -6.66 -15.85
N VAL A 44 1.81 -7.91 -15.39
CA VAL A 44 1.42 -9.07 -16.20
C VAL A 44 -0.05 -8.99 -16.62
N GLU A 45 -0.94 -8.54 -15.73
CA GLU A 45 -2.36 -8.38 -16.04
C GLU A 45 -2.59 -7.31 -17.11
N GLU A 46 -1.99 -6.13 -16.96
CA GLU A 46 -2.11 -5.06 -17.95
C GLU A 46 -1.46 -5.43 -19.29
N ALA A 47 -0.29 -6.08 -19.26
CA ALA A 47 0.33 -6.60 -20.48
C ALA A 47 -0.52 -7.68 -21.17
N ARG A 48 -1.28 -8.47 -20.41
CA ARG A 48 -2.24 -9.42 -20.97
C ARG A 48 -3.40 -8.70 -21.64
N ARG A 49 -3.94 -7.63 -21.04
CA ARG A 49 -5.04 -6.83 -21.61
C ARG A 49 -4.65 -6.19 -22.94
N LEU A 50 -3.42 -5.69 -23.06
CA LEU A 50 -2.86 -5.20 -24.34
C LEU A 50 -2.81 -6.26 -25.44
N HIS A 51 -2.92 -7.53 -25.08
CA HIS A 51 -2.88 -8.68 -26.00
C HIS A 51 -4.15 -9.55 -25.89
N ALA A 52 -5.28 -8.96 -25.48
CA ALA A 52 -6.52 -9.70 -25.27
C ALA A 52 -7.00 -10.47 -26.52
N ASP A 53 -6.81 -9.89 -27.71
CA ASP A 53 -7.20 -10.49 -28.99
C ASP A 53 -6.10 -11.36 -29.62
N ALA A 54 -4.93 -11.46 -28.98
CA ALA A 54 -3.83 -12.24 -29.51
C ALA A 54 -4.07 -13.74 -29.30
N PRO A 55 -3.62 -14.61 -30.24
CA PRO A 55 -3.69 -16.04 -30.05
C PRO A 55 -3.01 -16.49 -28.74
N ALA A 56 -3.58 -17.51 -28.09
CA ALA A 56 -3.02 -18.06 -26.85
C ALA A 56 -1.56 -18.55 -27.00
N HIS A 57 -1.18 -18.97 -28.22
CA HIS A 57 0.20 -19.34 -28.53
C HIS A 57 1.11 -18.11 -28.45
N GLY A 58 2.16 -18.19 -27.63
CA GLY A 58 3.14 -17.11 -27.48
C GLY A 58 2.74 -15.98 -26.53
N LEU A 59 1.59 -16.05 -25.83
CA LEU A 59 1.16 -15.06 -24.84
C LEU A 59 2.23 -14.79 -23.78
N VAL A 60 2.84 -15.85 -23.22
CA VAL A 60 3.94 -15.74 -22.24
C VAL A 60 5.12 -14.94 -22.79
N SER A 61 5.45 -15.13 -24.08
CA SER A 61 6.55 -14.40 -24.70
C SER A 61 6.20 -12.92 -24.87
N ARG A 62 4.97 -12.59 -25.30
CA ARG A 62 4.51 -11.21 -25.48
C ARG A 62 4.49 -10.46 -24.15
N VAL A 63 3.93 -11.09 -23.11
CA VAL A 63 3.90 -10.54 -21.75
C VAL A 63 5.32 -10.33 -21.21
N SER A 64 6.21 -11.30 -21.38
CA SER A 64 7.62 -11.18 -20.98
C SER A 64 8.31 -10.01 -21.69
N THR A 65 8.09 -9.84 -23.00
CA THR A 65 8.63 -8.71 -23.77
C THR A 65 8.06 -7.37 -23.30
N ALA A 66 6.75 -7.27 -23.07
CA ALA A 66 6.09 -6.03 -22.69
C ALA A 66 6.45 -5.58 -21.26
N THR A 67 6.59 -6.53 -20.33
CA THR A 67 6.86 -6.24 -18.90
C THR A 67 8.35 -6.22 -18.56
N GLY A 68 9.20 -6.83 -19.40
CA GLY A 68 10.62 -7.07 -19.09
C GLY A 68 10.87 -8.20 -18.09
N LEU A 69 9.83 -8.90 -17.60
CA LEU A 69 9.97 -10.05 -16.70
C LEU A 69 10.49 -11.29 -17.44
N SER A 70 11.12 -12.21 -16.71
CA SER A 70 11.55 -13.47 -17.32
C SER A 70 10.34 -14.30 -17.80
N ARG A 71 10.51 -15.08 -18.88
CA ARG A 71 9.46 -15.99 -19.36
C ARG A 71 8.94 -16.94 -18.28
N ARG A 72 9.82 -17.35 -17.35
CA ARG A 72 9.48 -18.19 -16.20
C ARG A 72 8.53 -17.46 -15.23
N GLU A 73 8.85 -16.21 -14.89
CA GLU A 73 8.02 -15.40 -13.99
C GLU A 73 6.69 -14.99 -14.63
N ALA A 74 6.72 -14.53 -15.88
CA ALA A 74 5.50 -14.21 -16.63
C ALA A 74 4.58 -15.43 -16.76
N GLY A 75 5.13 -16.60 -17.08
CA GLY A 75 4.38 -17.85 -17.15
C GLY A 75 3.76 -18.24 -15.80
N ARG A 76 4.54 -18.14 -14.72
CA ARG A 76 4.07 -18.42 -13.35
C ARG A 76 2.89 -17.52 -12.95
N LEU A 77 3.00 -16.21 -13.19
CA LEU A 77 1.97 -15.23 -12.83
C LEU A 77 0.68 -15.42 -13.65
N LEU A 78 0.80 -15.75 -14.94
CA LEU A 78 -0.36 -16.08 -15.78
C LEU A 78 -1.08 -17.37 -15.32
N GLN A 79 -0.32 -18.37 -14.86
CA GLN A 79 -0.88 -19.63 -14.35
C GLN A 79 -1.52 -19.49 -12.97
N ALA A 80 -0.89 -18.75 -12.05
CA ALA A 80 -1.43 -18.51 -10.72
C ALA A 80 -2.84 -17.89 -10.79
N ARG A 81 -3.05 -16.92 -11.68
CA ARG A 81 -4.38 -16.32 -11.91
C ARG A 81 -5.42 -17.31 -12.46
N ALA A 82 -5.01 -18.21 -13.35
CA ALA A 82 -5.91 -19.24 -13.89
C ALA A 82 -6.33 -20.26 -12.81
N ALA A 83 -5.55 -20.37 -11.74
CA ALA A 83 -5.78 -21.27 -10.62
C ALA A 83 -6.60 -20.67 -9.46
N ASP A 84 -7.08 -19.42 -9.54
CA ASP A 84 -7.82 -18.69 -8.48
C ASP A 84 -9.21 -19.28 -8.09
N GLY A 85 -9.43 -20.58 -8.28
CA GLY A 85 -10.38 -21.38 -7.52
C GLY A 85 -9.73 -22.23 -6.40
N ALA A 86 -8.39 -22.24 -6.31
CA ALA A 86 -7.64 -22.97 -5.31
C ALA A 86 -6.53 -22.07 -4.75
N GLU A 87 -6.61 -21.77 -3.46
CA GLU A 87 -5.60 -21.02 -2.73
C GLU A 87 -4.21 -21.64 -2.90
N ALA A 88 -3.35 -20.97 -3.66
CA ALA A 88 -1.91 -21.18 -3.63
C ALA A 88 -1.21 -19.86 -3.93
N GLY A 89 -1.24 -18.94 -2.97
CA GLY A 89 -0.30 -17.82 -2.94
C GLY A 89 1.14 -18.35 -2.89
N PRO A 90 2.09 -17.80 -3.65
CA PRO A 90 3.46 -18.30 -3.71
C PRO A 90 4.22 -18.08 -2.39
N ALA A 91 5.20 -18.96 -2.12
CA ALA A 91 6.07 -18.90 -0.96
C ALA A 91 6.77 -17.52 -0.85
N PRO A 92 6.72 -16.85 0.31
CA PRO A 92 7.31 -15.53 0.45
C PRO A 92 8.82 -15.59 0.23
N ARG A 93 9.38 -14.65 -0.53
CA ARG A 93 10.82 -14.37 -0.36
C ARG A 93 11.00 -13.90 1.09
N ARG A 94 12.04 -14.42 1.73
CA ARG A 94 12.22 -14.44 3.19
C ARG A 94 11.99 -13.07 3.85
N TRP A 95 10.97 -12.99 4.70
CA TRP A 95 10.82 -11.90 5.67
C TRP A 95 11.42 -12.35 7.00
N LEU A 96 12.72 -12.05 7.18
CA LEU A 96 13.51 -12.61 8.27
C LEU A 96 12.96 -12.27 9.67
N ALA A 97 12.45 -11.05 9.87
CA ALA A 97 11.79 -10.69 11.13
C ALA A 97 10.53 -11.53 11.38
N GLY A 98 9.74 -11.78 10.33
CA GLY A 98 8.59 -12.68 10.40
C GLY A 98 8.94 -14.13 10.68
N GLU A 99 10.04 -14.63 10.12
CA GLU A 99 10.54 -15.97 10.41
C GLU A 99 11.02 -16.11 11.85
N VAL A 100 11.72 -15.10 12.39
CA VAL A 100 12.09 -15.04 13.82
C VAL A 100 10.85 -15.03 14.69
N PHE A 101 9.85 -14.21 14.37
CA PHE A 101 8.57 -14.17 15.09
C PHE A 101 7.86 -15.52 15.06
N ALA A 102 7.70 -16.12 13.88
CA ALA A 102 7.04 -17.41 13.70
C ALA A 102 7.78 -18.51 14.47
N ARG A 103 9.11 -18.48 14.48
CA ARG A 103 9.92 -19.42 15.24
C ARG A 103 9.81 -19.19 16.75
N TRP A 104 9.76 -17.95 17.22
CA TRP A 104 9.50 -17.65 18.64
C TRP A 104 8.16 -18.24 19.10
N MET A 105 7.12 -18.16 18.24
CA MET A 105 5.79 -18.68 18.53
C MET A 105 5.70 -20.22 18.52
N THR A 106 6.62 -20.91 17.84
CA THR A 106 6.52 -22.35 17.57
C THR A 106 7.61 -23.21 18.20
N ASP A 107 8.77 -22.63 18.50
CA ASP A 107 9.90 -23.34 19.10
C ASP A 107 9.60 -23.72 20.57
N PRO A 108 9.62 -25.01 20.95
CA PRO A 108 9.32 -25.46 22.31
C PRO A 108 10.24 -24.87 23.39
N ALA A 109 11.45 -24.42 23.05
CA ALA A 109 12.35 -23.75 24.00
C ALA A 109 11.87 -22.32 24.30
N CYS A 110 11.22 -21.68 23.32
CA CYS A 110 10.81 -20.27 23.35
C CYS A 110 9.30 -20.09 23.53
N CYS A 111 8.50 -21.15 23.42
CA CYS A 111 7.05 -21.15 23.56
C CYS A 111 6.59 -22.37 24.33
N HIS A 112 5.67 -22.18 25.29
CA HIS A 112 5.07 -23.27 26.06
C HIS A 112 3.55 -23.19 25.99
N GLY A 113 2.89 -24.25 25.52
CA GLY A 113 1.42 -24.31 25.43
C GLY A 113 0.81 -23.21 24.55
N GLY A 114 1.51 -22.78 23.48
CA GLY A 114 1.07 -21.70 22.60
C GLY A 114 1.30 -20.29 23.16
N GLN A 115 1.99 -20.16 24.30
CA GLN A 115 2.37 -18.89 24.90
C GLN A 115 3.87 -18.62 24.72
N PRO A 116 4.26 -17.60 23.95
CA PRO A 116 5.67 -17.25 23.80
C PRO A 116 6.25 -16.77 25.14
N ARG A 117 7.43 -17.28 25.48
CA ARG A 117 8.17 -16.94 26.69
C ARG A 117 8.88 -15.61 26.49
N ARG A 118 8.98 -14.84 27.58
CA ARG A 118 9.96 -13.75 27.69
C ARG A 118 11.36 -14.35 27.64
N LEU A 119 12.24 -13.79 26.80
CA LEU A 119 13.59 -14.27 26.57
C LEU A 119 14.61 -13.21 27.01
N PRO A 120 15.77 -13.57 27.56
CA PRO A 120 16.93 -12.68 27.61
C PRO A 120 17.25 -12.17 26.20
N ARG A 121 17.63 -10.89 26.06
CA ARG A 121 17.98 -10.33 24.75
C ARG A 121 19.22 -10.99 24.13
N GLN A 122 20.19 -11.35 24.98
CA GLN A 122 21.50 -11.91 24.57
C GLN A 122 21.84 -13.17 25.37
N GLY A 123 22.82 -13.94 24.89
CA GLY A 123 23.39 -15.09 25.58
C GLY A 123 23.01 -16.44 24.98
N ALA A 124 23.31 -17.52 25.71
CA ALA A 124 23.00 -18.88 25.28
C ALA A 124 21.48 -19.15 25.22
N ALA A 125 21.07 -20.15 24.44
CA ALA A 125 19.67 -20.54 24.36
C ALA A 125 19.13 -20.97 25.75
N PRO A 126 17.88 -20.60 26.10
CA PRO A 126 16.95 -19.80 25.31
C PRO A 126 17.19 -18.29 25.47
N SER A 127 17.54 -17.61 24.38
CA SER A 127 17.70 -16.15 24.28
C SER A 127 17.22 -15.67 22.91
N PHE A 128 16.90 -14.39 22.80
CA PHE A 128 16.53 -13.80 21.51
C PHE A 128 17.69 -13.84 20.52
N GLU A 129 18.92 -13.61 20.99
CA GLU A 129 20.13 -13.74 20.17
C GLU A 129 20.26 -15.15 19.57
N ALA A 130 20.13 -16.20 20.37
CA ALA A 130 20.20 -17.58 19.89
C ALA A 130 19.04 -17.91 18.93
N LEU A 131 17.84 -17.39 19.20
CA LEU A 131 16.68 -17.55 18.33
C LEU A 131 16.91 -16.88 16.96
N ALA A 132 17.34 -15.61 16.94
CA ALA A 132 17.61 -14.87 15.70
C ALA A 132 18.71 -15.56 14.87
N GLN A 133 19.78 -16.00 15.54
CA GLN A 133 20.89 -16.72 14.93
C GLN A 133 20.51 -18.11 14.38
N SER A 134 19.40 -18.69 14.84
CA SER A 134 18.85 -19.93 14.28
C SER A 134 18.11 -19.72 12.95
N VAL A 135 17.69 -18.47 12.66
CA VAL A 135 16.97 -18.09 11.44
C VAL A 135 17.94 -17.54 10.39
N THR A 136 18.87 -16.67 10.79
CA THR A 136 19.85 -16.07 9.89
C THR A 136 21.16 -15.73 10.61
N ARG A 137 22.27 -15.81 9.87
CA ARG A 137 23.59 -15.33 10.29
C ARG A 137 23.99 -14.02 9.62
N ASP A 138 23.20 -13.56 8.65
CA ASP A 138 23.53 -12.41 7.79
C ASP A 138 23.01 -11.09 8.36
N VAL A 139 22.06 -11.14 9.30
CA VAL A 139 21.47 -9.96 9.95
C VAL A 139 21.72 -10.03 11.45
N HIS A 140 22.21 -8.94 12.03
CA HIS A 140 22.47 -8.86 13.46
C HIS A 140 21.16 -8.99 14.27
N PRO A 141 21.13 -9.77 15.37
CA PRO A 141 19.92 -9.95 16.19
C PRO A 141 19.28 -8.62 16.63
N ARG A 142 20.10 -7.62 17.00
CA ARG A 142 19.59 -6.29 17.36
C ARG A 142 18.69 -5.67 16.28
N THR A 143 19.07 -5.79 15.01
CA THR A 143 18.31 -5.25 13.87
C THR A 143 16.94 -5.94 13.73
N LEU A 144 16.90 -7.26 13.94
CA LEU A 144 15.66 -8.03 13.91
C LEU A 144 14.75 -7.67 15.08
N LEU A 145 15.32 -7.47 16.28
CA LEU A 145 14.57 -7.00 17.44
C LEU A 145 13.99 -5.61 17.23
N ASP A 146 14.78 -4.67 16.71
CA ASP A 146 14.32 -3.31 16.40
C ASP A 146 13.14 -3.32 15.43
N GLU A 147 13.19 -4.17 14.40
CA GLU A 147 12.11 -4.31 13.44
C GLU A 147 10.84 -4.90 14.08
N LEU A 148 10.97 -5.93 14.92
CA LEU A 148 9.84 -6.49 15.66
C LEU A 148 9.22 -5.46 16.63
N CYS A 149 10.04 -4.66 17.32
CA CYS A 149 9.55 -3.58 18.19
C CYS A 149 8.87 -2.47 17.40
N ARG A 150 9.45 -2.05 16.25
CA ARG A 150 8.87 -1.04 15.37
C ARG A 150 7.49 -1.45 14.84
N LEU A 151 7.31 -2.74 14.58
CA LEU A 151 6.04 -3.32 14.14
C LEU A 151 5.07 -3.61 15.29
N GLY A 152 5.45 -3.34 16.54
CA GLY A 152 4.64 -3.65 17.72
C GLY A 152 4.46 -5.15 17.97
N LEU A 153 5.29 -6.00 17.36
CA LEU A 153 5.27 -7.45 17.51
C LEU A 153 6.02 -7.90 18.77
N ALA A 154 7.02 -7.13 19.21
CA ALA A 154 7.79 -7.38 20.40
C ALA A 154 7.97 -6.11 21.23
N GLU A 155 8.33 -6.29 22.50
CA GLU A 155 8.77 -5.23 23.39
C GLU A 155 10.08 -5.63 24.05
N TRP A 156 10.95 -4.63 24.22
CA TRP A 156 12.21 -4.77 24.93
C TRP A 156 12.11 -4.05 26.27
N ASP A 157 12.28 -4.83 27.34
CA ASP A 157 12.44 -4.36 28.69
C ASP A 157 13.92 -4.11 28.97
N ALA A 158 14.29 -2.83 29.02
CA ALA A 158 15.67 -2.41 29.22
C ALA A 158 16.16 -2.64 30.66
N ALA A 159 15.25 -2.72 31.64
CA ALA A 159 15.63 -2.90 33.05
C ALA A 159 16.10 -4.33 33.30
N ASP A 160 15.38 -5.30 32.74
CA ASP A 160 15.68 -6.74 32.91
C ASP A 160 16.51 -7.32 31.74
N ASP A 161 16.84 -6.51 30.72
CA ASP A 161 17.41 -6.91 29.43
C ASP A 161 16.70 -8.12 28.79
N THR A 162 15.37 -8.09 28.85
CA THR A 162 14.51 -9.16 28.34
C THR A 162 13.56 -8.65 27.27
N VAL A 163 13.15 -9.55 26.38
CA VAL A 163 12.24 -9.27 25.27
C VAL A 163 11.02 -10.19 25.35
N ALA A 164 9.86 -9.67 24.98
CA ALA A 164 8.61 -10.43 24.97
C ALA A 164 7.80 -10.12 23.72
N LEU A 165 7.05 -11.10 23.20
CA LEU A 165 6.09 -10.87 22.13
C LEU A 165 4.83 -10.18 22.66
N GLN A 166 4.27 -9.28 21.86
CA GLN A 166 3.02 -8.61 22.15
C GLN A 166 1.82 -9.50 21.76
N ARG A 167 1.00 -9.87 22.75
CA ARG A 167 -0.15 -10.79 22.58
C ARG A 167 -1.23 -10.28 21.61
N ASN A 168 -1.33 -8.96 21.41
CA ASN A 168 -2.36 -8.33 20.58
C ASN A 168 -1.86 -7.89 19.20
N ALA A 169 -0.64 -8.27 18.81
CA ALA A 169 -0.01 -7.75 17.60
C ALA A 169 -0.71 -8.19 16.29
N PHE A 170 -1.65 -9.14 16.37
CA PHE A 170 -2.36 -9.73 15.23
C PHE A 170 -3.88 -9.68 15.32
N VAL A 171 -4.49 -8.96 16.27
CA VAL A 171 -5.95 -8.76 16.24
C VAL A 171 -6.22 -7.60 15.28
N PRO A 172 -6.74 -7.83 14.06
CA PRO A 172 -7.12 -6.73 13.19
C PRO A 172 -8.25 -5.98 13.89
N CYS A 173 -8.08 -4.70 14.18
CA CYS A 173 -9.24 -3.91 14.60
C CYS A 173 -10.14 -3.73 13.37
N ALA A 174 -11.45 -3.96 13.54
CA ALA A 174 -12.42 -3.84 12.45
C ALA A 174 -12.32 -2.48 11.74
N ASP A 175 -11.98 -1.43 12.50
CA ASP A 175 -11.76 -0.08 11.99
C ASP A 175 -10.57 0.00 11.03
N PHE A 176 -9.46 -0.69 11.29
CA PHE A 176 -8.29 -0.65 10.42
C PHE A 176 -8.51 -1.34 9.09
N THR A 177 -9.14 -2.53 9.08
CA THR A 177 -9.51 -3.21 7.83
C THR A 177 -10.45 -2.35 7.00
N ARG A 178 -11.44 -1.71 7.65
CA ARG A 178 -12.34 -0.76 6.98
C ARG A 178 -11.60 0.47 6.45
N MET A 179 -10.63 1.01 7.20
CA MET A 179 -9.79 2.12 6.73
C MET A 179 -8.94 1.74 5.53
N LEU A 180 -8.37 0.52 5.49
CA LEU A 180 -7.63 0.02 4.34
C LEU A 180 -8.53 -0.18 3.12
N ALA A 181 -9.74 -0.71 3.30
CA ALA A 181 -10.72 -0.84 2.22
C ALA A 181 -11.11 0.54 1.65
N LEU A 182 -11.41 1.51 2.54
CA LEU A 182 -11.69 2.89 2.13
C LEU A 182 -10.51 3.55 1.40
N LEU A 183 -9.28 3.32 1.86
CA LEU A 183 -8.08 3.80 1.18
C LEU A 183 -7.98 3.20 -0.21
N ALA A 184 -8.11 1.87 -0.34
CA ALA A 184 -8.02 1.16 -1.61
C ALA A 184 -9.10 1.62 -2.59
N ASP A 185 -10.34 1.77 -2.12
CA ASP A 185 -11.46 2.25 -2.93
C ASP A 185 -11.25 3.70 -3.40
N ASN A 186 -10.92 4.60 -2.47
CA ASN A 186 -10.81 6.03 -2.78
C ASN A 186 -9.58 6.34 -3.65
N VAL A 187 -8.41 5.85 -3.26
CA VAL A 187 -7.17 6.08 -4.02
C VAL A 187 -7.17 5.26 -5.30
N GLY A 188 -7.71 4.04 -5.28
CA GLY A 188 -7.80 3.19 -6.47
C GLY A 188 -8.65 3.82 -7.56
N ASP A 189 -9.87 4.27 -7.25
CA ASP A 189 -10.74 4.91 -8.26
C ASP A 189 -10.18 6.26 -8.72
N HIS A 190 -9.61 7.08 -7.82
CA HIS A 190 -8.96 8.34 -8.22
C HIS A 190 -7.77 8.07 -9.14
N LEU A 191 -6.88 7.14 -8.78
CA LEU A 191 -5.73 6.80 -9.61
C LEU A 191 -6.16 6.22 -10.95
N HIS A 192 -7.20 5.37 -10.98
CA HIS A 192 -7.73 4.80 -12.23
C HIS A 192 -8.25 5.91 -13.15
N ALA A 193 -9.07 6.83 -12.63
CA ALA A 193 -9.58 7.97 -13.39
C ALA A 193 -8.45 8.89 -13.90
N ALA A 194 -7.44 9.16 -13.06
CA ALA A 194 -6.29 9.96 -13.44
C ALA A 194 -5.44 9.28 -14.54
N VAL A 195 -5.26 7.96 -14.46
CA VAL A 195 -4.55 7.17 -15.48
C VAL A 195 -5.33 7.16 -16.79
N ASP A 196 -6.64 6.92 -16.76
CA ASP A 196 -7.52 6.97 -17.94
C ASP A 196 -7.42 8.33 -18.65
N ASN A 197 -7.45 9.42 -17.88
CA ASN A 197 -7.30 10.79 -18.39
C ASN A 197 -5.93 11.00 -19.08
N VAL A 198 -4.85 10.46 -18.52
CA VAL A 198 -3.50 10.55 -19.10
C VAL A 198 -3.37 9.69 -20.37
N LEU A 199 -3.99 8.50 -20.38
CA LEU A 199 -3.90 7.56 -21.50
C LEU A 199 -4.87 7.88 -22.65
N GLY A 200 -5.91 8.70 -22.41
CA GLY A 200 -6.82 9.21 -23.45
C GLY A 200 -7.77 8.17 -24.06
N GLY A 201 -8.12 7.12 -23.30
CA GLY A 201 -8.65 5.86 -23.85
C GLY A 201 -10.17 5.70 -23.98
N SER A 202 -10.99 6.56 -23.35
CA SER A 202 -12.40 6.19 -23.12
C SER A 202 -13.38 7.37 -23.21
N GLY A 203 -13.43 8.06 -24.36
CA GLY A 203 -14.60 8.82 -24.84
C GLY A 203 -14.99 10.10 -24.09
N ASP A 204 -15.02 10.07 -22.76
CA ASP A 204 -15.31 11.18 -21.86
C ASP A 204 -14.20 11.23 -20.79
N ALA A 205 -13.57 12.39 -20.60
CA ALA A 205 -12.57 12.57 -19.56
C ALA A 205 -13.24 12.52 -18.17
N HIS A 206 -12.62 11.82 -17.23
CA HIS A 206 -13.06 11.81 -15.83
C HIS A 206 -12.84 13.20 -15.21
N PHE A 207 -13.79 13.65 -14.39
CA PHE A 207 -13.64 14.90 -13.65
C PHE A 207 -12.58 14.76 -12.55
N GLU A 208 -11.40 15.33 -12.78
CA GLU A 208 -10.24 15.30 -11.87
C GLU A 208 -9.75 16.74 -11.70
N GLN A 209 -10.09 17.36 -10.58
CA GLN A 209 -9.77 18.76 -10.27
C GLN A 209 -9.38 18.89 -8.80
N ALA A 210 -8.41 19.74 -8.51
CA ALA A 210 -7.95 20.04 -7.15
C ALA A 210 -7.69 21.54 -6.98
N VAL A 211 -7.95 22.03 -5.76
CA VAL A 211 -7.56 23.38 -5.35
C VAL A 211 -6.26 23.27 -4.55
N TYR A 212 -5.23 23.99 -4.98
CA TYR A 212 -3.92 24.04 -4.34
C TYR A 212 -3.66 25.43 -3.77
N ALA A 213 -3.11 25.48 -2.56
CA ALA A 213 -2.61 26.68 -1.91
C ALA A 213 -1.41 26.32 -1.03
N ASP A 214 -0.34 27.12 -1.10
CA ASP A 214 0.81 27.08 -0.21
C ASP A 214 0.85 28.33 0.70
N GLU A 215 1.91 28.46 1.50
CA GLU A 215 2.14 29.59 2.41
C GLU A 215 1.09 29.76 3.52
N LEU A 216 0.30 28.71 3.79
CA LEU A 216 -0.66 28.68 4.88
C LEU A 216 0.02 28.39 6.23
N SER A 217 -0.30 29.18 7.25
CA SER A 217 0.11 28.88 8.63
C SER A 217 -0.66 27.68 9.19
N GLN A 218 -0.14 27.08 10.27
CA GLN A 218 -0.81 26.00 10.97
C GLN A 218 -2.18 26.44 11.52
N GLU A 219 -2.31 27.70 11.93
CA GLU A 219 -3.57 28.31 12.38
C GLU A 219 -4.59 28.37 11.24
N SER A 220 -4.17 28.81 10.05
CA SER A 220 -5.04 28.87 8.86
C SER A 220 -5.51 27.48 8.44
N VAL A 221 -4.62 26.49 8.42
CA VAL A 221 -5.00 25.09 8.13
C VAL A 221 -6.01 24.57 9.16
N ARG A 222 -5.82 24.88 10.46
CA ARG A 222 -6.77 24.50 11.52
C ARG A 222 -8.13 25.17 11.34
N ALA A 223 -8.16 26.44 10.94
CA ALA A 223 -9.40 27.19 10.69
C ALA A 223 -10.17 26.70 9.45
N LEU A 224 -9.48 26.18 8.44
CA LEU A 224 -10.11 25.66 7.22
C LEU A 224 -10.78 24.30 7.42
N ARG A 225 -10.31 23.45 8.34
CA ARG A 225 -10.88 22.12 8.60
C ARG A 225 -12.40 22.09 8.79
N PRO A 226 -13.01 22.91 9.67
CA PRO A 226 -14.47 22.91 9.82
C PRO A 226 -15.21 23.40 8.57
N VAL A 227 -14.63 24.33 7.79
CA VAL A 227 -15.21 24.82 6.53
C VAL A 227 -15.24 23.70 5.49
N ILE A 228 -14.11 23.00 5.29
CA ILE A 228 -13.98 21.85 4.38
C ILE A 228 -14.98 20.74 4.76
N ALA A 229 -15.09 20.43 6.06
CA ALA A 229 -16.05 19.43 6.54
C ALA A 229 -17.51 19.83 6.26
N ALA A 230 -17.86 21.11 6.43
CA ALA A 230 -19.20 21.61 6.11
C ALA A 230 -19.53 21.51 4.62
N GLN A 231 -18.56 21.83 3.75
CA GLN A 231 -18.71 21.68 2.29
C GLN A 231 -18.93 20.23 1.88
N TRP A 232 -18.21 19.28 2.49
CA TRP A 232 -18.46 17.85 2.26
C TRP A 232 -19.86 17.43 2.71
N ALA A 233 -20.31 17.87 3.89
CA ALA A 233 -21.65 17.54 4.39
C ALA A 233 -22.75 18.05 3.45
N GLU A 234 -22.62 19.27 2.92
CA GLU A 234 -23.54 19.83 1.93
C GLU A 234 -23.52 19.06 0.61
N LEU A 235 -22.32 18.74 0.10
CA LEU A 235 -22.16 17.96 -1.12
C LEU A 235 -22.76 16.56 -0.98
N PHE A 236 -22.45 15.86 0.11
CA PHE A 236 -22.96 14.52 0.40
C PHE A 236 -24.49 14.52 0.52
N GLY A 237 -25.06 15.48 1.24
CA GLY A 237 -26.51 15.62 1.40
C GLY A 237 -27.26 15.87 0.09
N ARG A 238 -26.59 16.43 -0.93
CA ARG A 238 -27.14 16.60 -2.29
C ARG A 238 -26.95 15.37 -3.17
N LEU A 239 -25.77 14.77 -3.14
CA LEU A 239 -25.40 13.70 -4.07
C LEU A 239 -26.05 12.36 -3.74
N VAL A 240 -26.16 11.99 -2.46
CA VAL A 240 -26.73 10.67 -2.10
C VAL A 240 -28.19 10.53 -2.57
N PRO A 241 -29.10 11.48 -2.30
CA PRO A 241 -30.48 11.39 -2.81
C PRO A 241 -30.56 11.38 -4.34
N LEU A 242 -29.67 12.12 -5.01
CA LEU A 242 -29.61 12.16 -6.47
C LEU A 242 -29.19 10.80 -7.06
N LEU A 243 -28.15 10.18 -6.50
CA LEU A 243 -27.69 8.86 -6.89
C LEU A 243 -28.75 7.79 -6.63
N GLU A 244 -29.39 7.82 -5.45
CA GLU A 244 -30.49 6.91 -5.12
C GLU A 244 -31.66 7.02 -6.10
N ARG A 245 -32.01 8.26 -6.49
CA ARG A 245 -33.03 8.51 -7.51
C ARG A 245 -32.63 7.92 -8.86
N HIS A 246 -31.41 8.15 -9.33
CA HIS A 246 -30.95 7.58 -10.59
C HIS A 246 -30.95 6.04 -10.58
N ILE A 247 -30.51 5.42 -9.47
CA ILE A 247 -30.59 3.97 -9.30
C ILE A 247 -32.04 3.48 -9.38
N ALA A 248 -33.00 4.20 -8.78
CA ALA A 248 -34.42 3.84 -8.84
C ALA A 248 -35.01 4.04 -10.24
N ASP A 249 -34.67 5.15 -10.92
CA ASP A 249 -35.12 5.46 -12.27
C ASP A 249 -34.58 4.44 -13.29
N ASP A 250 -33.32 4.01 -13.15
CA ASP A 250 -32.72 2.97 -14.01
C ASP A 250 -33.37 1.60 -13.79
N LYS A 251 -33.74 1.26 -12.54
CA LYS A 251 -34.55 0.07 -12.24
C LYS A 251 -35.91 0.14 -12.91
N ALA A 252 -36.62 1.27 -12.76
CA ALA A 252 -37.95 1.45 -13.32
C ALA A 252 -37.96 1.43 -14.86
N ALA A 253 -36.91 1.97 -15.48
CA ALA A 253 -36.72 2.00 -16.93
C ALA A 253 -36.07 0.72 -17.49
N ALA A 254 -35.78 -0.28 -16.66
CA ALA A 254 -35.09 -1.52 -17.03
C ALA A 254 -33.76 -1.29 -17.77
N ARG A 255 -32.98 -0.28 -17.36
CA ARG A 255 -31.65 -0.01 -17.92
C ARG A 255 -30.59 -0.94 -17.32
N PRO A 256 -29.50 -1.26 -18.05
CA PRO A 256 -28.34 -1.96 -17.50
C PRO A 256 -27.72 -1.18 -16.32
N GLN A 257 -27.37 -1.89 -15.24
CA GLN A 257 -26.78 -1.33 -14.01
C GLN A 257 -25.32 -1.77 -13.89
N ASP A 258 -24.55 -1.51 -14.94
CA ASP A 258 -23.16 -1.96 -15.10
C ASP A 258 -22.13 -0.82 -14.91
N GLN A 259 -22.59 0.37 -14.54
CA GLN A 259 -21.75 1.53 -14.27
C GLN A 259 -21.58 1.74 -12.76
N ARG A 260 -20.34 1.99 -12.32
CA ARG A 260 -20.04 2.46 -10.95
C ARG A 260 -19.50 3.88 -11.00
N VAL A 261 -19.89 4.70 -10.02
CA VAL A 261 -19.35 6.06 -9.85
C VAL A 261 -18.91 6.26 -8.41
N ARG A 262 -17.75 6.88 -8.23
CA ARG A 262 -17.23 7.32 -6.93
C ARG A 262 -16.96 8.81 -6.97
N ILE A 263 -17.51 9.54 -6.01
CA ILE A 263 -17.31 10.98 -5.85
C ILE A 263 -16.68 11.19 -4.49
N GLY A 264 -15.46 11.73 -4.48
CA GLY A 264 -14.68 11.97 -3.27
C GLY A 264 -14.30 13.43 -3.12
N PHE A 265 -14.17 13.88 -1.88
CA PHE A 265 -13.67 15.20 -1.53
C PHE A 265 -12.56 15.04 -0.50
N TYR A 266 -11.36 15.51 -0.84
CA TYR A 266 -10.16 15.26 -0.06
C TYR A 266 -9.43 16.57 0.22
N SER A 267 -8.86 16.67 1.41
CA SER A 267 -7.93 17.74 1.76
C SER A 267 -6.66 17.14 2.34
N TYR A 268 -5.51 17.54 1.81
CA TYR A 268 -4.19 17.17 2.31
C TYR A 268 -3.44 18.44 2.74
N ALA A 269 -2.72 18.36 3.86
CA ALA A 269 -1.87 19.44 4.34
C ALA A 269 -0.62 18.85 5.00
N GLU A 270 0.54 19.40 4.67
CA GLU A 270 1.83 19.04 5.27
C GLU A 270 2.69 20.29 5.46
N PRO A 271 3.71 20.26 6.34
CA PRO A 271 4.69 21.33 6.42
C PRO A 271 5.45 21.48 5.09
N MET A 272 5.66 22.72 4.63
CA MET A 272 6.51 23.01 3.48
C MET A 272 7.97 22.62 3.77
N ALA A 273 8.67 22.13 2.75
CA ALA A 273 10.10 21.91 2.80
C ALA A 273 10.84 23.27 2.81
N GLN A 274 10.98 23.86 4.01
CA GLN A 274 11.48 25.21 4.31
C GLN A 274 10.60 26.35 3.79
N PRO A 275 10.23 27.34 4.63
CA PRO A 275 9.54 28.53 4.17
C PRO A 275 10.49 29.37 3.28
N PRO A 276 10.00 29.96 2.17
CA PRO A 276 10.83 30.87 1.38
C PRO A 276 11.40 31.96 2.28
N ILE A 277 12.72 32.18 2.20
CA ILE A 277 13.38 33.27 2.91
C ILE A 277 12.88 34.56 2.25
N HIS A 278 11.92 35.23 2.87
CA HIS A 278 11.59 36.60 2.50
C HIS A 278 12.81 37.48 2.77
N GLN A 279 13.57 37.81 1.73
CA GLN A 279 14.46 38.97 1.79
C GLN A 279 13.56 40.21 1.87
N PRO A 280 13.68 41.04 2.93
CA PRO A 280 12.95 42.29 2.99
C PRO A 280 13.35 43.15 1.77
N PRO A 281 12.42 43.91 1.17
CA PRO A 281 12.75 44.77 0.05
C PRO A 281 13.88 45.70 0.47
N HIS A 282 14.96 45.71 -0.31
CA HIS A 282 16.07 46.64 -0.13
C HIS A 282 15.50 48.06 -0.04
N GLY A 283 15.73 48.70 1.11
CA GLY A 283 15.29 50.07 1.37
C GLY A 283 15.78 51.01 0.27
N ALA A 284 14.89 51.92 -0.12
CA ALA A 284 15.18 53.09 -0.95
C ALA A 284 16.11 54.07 -0.23
#